data_AF-A0ABD1FIK4-F1
#
_entry.id   AF-A0ABD1FIK4-F1
#
_cell.length_a   1.000
_cell.length_b   1.000
_cell.length_c   1.000
_cell.angle_alpha   90.00
_cell.angle_beta   90.00
_cell.angle_gamma   90.00
#
_symmetry.space_group_name_H-M   'P 1'
#
loop_
_entity.id
_entity.type
_entity.pdbx_description
1 polymer ?
#
loop_
_entity_poly.entity_id
_entity_poly.type
_entity_poly.pdbx_seq_one_letter_code
_entity_poly.pdbx_strand_id
1 'polypeptide(L)'
;MAFHLKHHHTSTFKHLRSAAPPPPRGRLRVHAVLGGRAQELIQSGVVTPIPPRDAAEALESRGYTLLDIRPEWERSKARVSGSMHVPLFVEDKDNGPVTLLKKWVHFGYIGLWTGQLFTMINPSFLQQVEEAVPDKDSKLLVACGEGLRSLMAIAKLHNGGYKNLGWLAGGFTRATDGDFPAVEGSEKLEYATIGGASYYFLKVLLLLQAVGKKT
;
A
#
# COMPACT_ATOMS: atom_id res chain seq x y z
N MET A 1 -23.24 68.71 48.27
CA MET A 1 -23.45 67.34 48.78
C MET A 1 -22.66 66.38 47.91
N ALA A 2 -21.90 65.46 48.53
CA ALA A 2 -21.30 64.23 47.95
C ALA A 2 -20.25 64.41 46.82
N PHE A 3 -19.10 63.75 46.70
CA PHE A 3 -18.20 62.91 47.52
C PHE A 3 -16.85 63.03 46.78
N HIS A 4 -15.78 63.51 47.44
CA HIS A 4 -14.61 62.72 47.84
C HIS A 4 -13.71 62.11 46.74
N LEU A 5 -12.48 62.63 46.75
CA LEU A 5 -11.16 62.02 46.55
C LEU A 5 -10.63 61.53 45.18
N LYS A 6 -9.61 62.27 44.73
CA LYS A 6 -8.21 61.85 44.44
C LYS A 6 -7.99 60.47 43.80
N HIS A 7 -7.23 60.43 42.70
CA HIS A 7 -5.85 59.96 42.72
C HIS A 7 -5.09 60.37 41.45
N HIS A 8 -3.81 60.66 41.64
CA HIS A 8 -2.85 61.11 40.64
C HIS A 8 -2.35 59.95 39.75
N HIS A 9 -1.80 60.35 38.60
CA HIS A 9 -0.46 59.98 38.10
C HIS A 9 -0.38 59.21 36.76
N THR A 10 0.35 59.86 35.85
CA THR A 10 1.24 59.40 34.75
C THR A 10 0.73 58.71 33.49
N SER A 11 0.79 59.49 32.40
CA SER A 11 1.73 59.36 31.27
C SER A 11 2.22 57.96 30.88
N THR A 12 1.91 57.53 29.66
CA THR A 12 2.94 56.96 28.77
C THR A 12 2.59 57.16 27.29
N PHE A 13 3.54 57.74 26.57
CA PHE A 13 3.55 57.95 25.12
C PHE A 13 4.06 56.69 24.39
N LYS A 14 3.47 56.43 23.21
CA LYS A 14 4.03 55.86 21.95
C LYS A 14 4.89 54.58 22.00
N HIS A 15 4.53 53.56 21.20
CA HIS A 15 5.12 53.38 19.86
C HIS A 15 4.43 52.27 19.03
N LEU A 16 4.25 52.54 17.73
CA LEU A 16 3.88 51.59 16.67
C LEU A 16 4.90 50.45 16.51
N ARG A 17 4.42 49.25 16.14
CA ARG A 17 5.02 48.39 15.09
C ARG A 17 3.99 47.39 14.54
N SER A 18 3.78 47.44 13.23
CA SER A 18 2.95 46.49 12.46
C SER A 18 3.58 45.11 12.46
N ALA A 19 2.81 44.07 12.77
CA ALA A 19 3.24 42.69 12.62
C ALA A 19 3.15 42.27 11.14
N ALA A 20 4.26 41.76 10.60
CA ALA A 20 4.31 41.10 9.30
C ALA A 20 3.52 39.77 9.34
N PRO A 21 2.95 39.30 8.21
CA PRO A 21 2.22 38.04 8.17
C PRO A 21 3.15 36.85 8.46
N PRO A 22 2.63 35.77 9.09
CA PRO A 22 3.44 34.60 9.39
C PRO A 22 3.92 33.92 8.10
N PRO A 23 5.14 33.34 8.08
CA PRO A 23 5.62 32.61 6.92
C PRO A 23 4.71 31.41 6.62
N PRO A 24 4.57 31.00 5.35
CA PRO A 24 3.73 29.87 4.99
C PRO A 24 4.26 28.63 5.69
N ARG A 25 3.37 27.96 6.45
CA ARG A 25 3.67 26.67 7.07
C ARG A 25 4.03 25.71 5.95
N GLY A 26 5.32 25.42 5.82
CA GLY A 26 5.82 24.38 4.93
C GLY A 26 5.11 23.09 5.26
N ARG A 27 4.23 22.65 4.35
CA ARG A 27 3.69 21.29 4.38
C ARG A 27 4.90 20.40 4.21
N LEU A 28 5.40 19.81 5.29
CA LEU A 28 6.46 18.80 5.23
C LEU A 28 5.87 17.63 4.44
N ARG A 29 6.08 17.65 3.13
CA ARG A 29 5.68 16.58 2.22
C ARG A 29 6.72 15.50 2.45
N VAL A 30 6.43 14.60 3.38
CA VAL A 30 7.25 13.42 3.66
C VAL A 30 7.13 12.51 2.43
N HIS A 31 7.94 12.80 1.41
CA HIS A 31 8.20 11.90 0.31
C HIS A 31 9.05 10.77 0.87
N ALA A 32 8.41 9.71 1.36
CA ALA A 32 9.10 8.46 1.55
C ALA A 32 9.78 8.13 0.22
N VAL A 33 11.11 8.11 0.18
CA VAL A 33 11.96 8.22 -1.02
C VAL A 33 11.64 7.21 -2.13
N LEU A 34 10.94 6.12 -1.82
CA LEU A 34 10.46 5.12 -2.77
C LEU A 34 8.97 5.29 -3.17
N GLY A 35 8.11 5.69 -2.23
CA GLY A 35 6.69 5.96 -2.50
C GLY A 35 6.46 7.27 -3.26
N GLY A 36 7.27 8.30 -2.95
CA GLY A 36 7.23 9.59 -3.63
C GLY A 36 7.55 9.49 -5.12
N ARG A 37 8.55 8.68 -5.48
CA ARG A 37 8.94 8.41 -6.87
C ARG A 37 7.85 7.69 -7.65
N ALA A 38 7.25 6.65 -7.08
CA ALA A 38 6.16 5.94 -7.75
C ALA A 38 4.93 6.84 -7.99
N GLN A 39 4.62 7.70 -7.03
CA GLN A 39 3.51 8.63 -7.15
C GLN A 39 3.79 9.76 -8.15
N GLU A 40 5.04 10.19 -8.28
CA GLU A 40 5.50 11.08 -9.35
C GLU A 40 5.39 10.40 -10.72
N LEU A 41 5.77 9.13 -10.85
CA LEU A 41 5.63 8.35 -12.09
C LEU A 41 4.17 8.19 -12.53
N ILE A 42 3.24 8.10 -11.58
CA ILE A 42 1.80 8.09 -11.87
C ILE A 42 1.33 9.48 -12.30
N GLN A 43 1.78 10.54 -11.60
CA GLN A 43 1.42 11.92 -11.94
C GLN A 43 1.97 12.39 -13.28
N SER A 44 3.16 11.91 -13.66
CA SER A 44 3.78 12.18 -14.95
C SER A 44 3.20 11.35 -16.11
N GLY A 45 2.32 10.38 -15.81
CA GLY A 45 1.70 9.50 -16.80
C GLY A 45 2.59 8.36 -17.29
N VAL A 46 3.80 8.20 -16.74
CA VAL A 46 4.71 7.09 -17.07
C VAL A 46 4.13 5.75 -16.61
N VAL A 47 3.44 5.75 -15.47
CA VAL A 47 2.76 4.57 -14.92
C VAL A 47 1.26 4.75 -15.04
N THR A 48 0.59 3.79 -15.66
CA THR A 48 -0.87 3.85 -15.83
C THR A 48 -1.58 3.26 -14.60
N PRO A 49 -2.39 4.03 -13.86
CA PRO A 49 -3.25 3.49 -12.82
C PRO A 49 -4.41 2.70 -13.46
N ILE A 50 -4.62 1.46 -13.04
CA ILE A 50 -5.69 0.59 -13.52
C ILE A 50 -6.51 0.14 -12.30
N PRO A 51 -7.77 0.55 -12.15
CA PRO A 51 -8.63 0.06 -11.08
C PRO A 51 -9.00 -1.42 -11.33
N PRO A 52 -9.34 -2.21 -10.29
CA PRO A 52 -9.69 -3.63 -10.44
C PRO A 52 -10.78 -3.92 -11.48
N ARG A 53 -11.82 -3.09 -11.55
CA ARG A 53 -12.88 -3.19 -12.59
C ARG A 53 -12.39 -3.19 -14.03
N ASP A 54 -11.25 -2.55 -14.30
CA ASP A 54 -10.67 -2.46 -15.64
C ASP A 54 -9.54 -3.49 -15.84
N ALA A 55 -9.29 -4.35 -14.84
CA ALA A 55 -8.18 -5.29 -14.86
C ALA A 55 -8.40 -6.39 -15.91
N ALA A 56 -9.59 -6.95 -16.04
CA ALA A 56 -9.91 -7.92 -17.09
C ALA A 56 -9.63 -7.35 -18.50
N GLU A 57 -10.13 -6.15 -18.80
CA GLU A 57 -9.85 -5.46 -20.07
C GLU A 57 -8.35 -5.20 -20.25
N ALA A 58 -7.65 -4.81 -19.18
CA ALA A 58 -6.22 -4.59 -19.24
C ALA A 58 -5.44 -5.85 -19.62
N LEU A 59 -5.82 -7.00 -19.07
CA LEU A 59 -5.16 -8.28 -19.33
C LEU A 59 -5.51 -8.81 -20.73
N GLU A 60 -6.77 -8.78 -21.12
CA GLU A 60 -7.24 -9.41 -22.36
C GLU A 60 -7.06 -8.52 -23.59
N SER A 61 -7.41 -7.24 -23.49
CA SER A 61 -7.47 -6.33 -24.65
C SER A 61 -6.25 -5.43 -24.75
N ARG A 62 -5.74 -4.93 -23.62
CA ARG A 62 -4.60 -3.99 -23.61
C ARG A 62 -3.24 -4.68 -23.59
N GLY A 63 -3.23 -6.01 -23.43
CA GLY A 63 -2.03 -6.87 -23.50
C GLY A 63 -1.14 -6.77 -22.26
N TYR A 64 -1.68 -6.44 -21.10
CA TYR A 64 -0.91 -6.47 -19.86
C TYR A 64 -0.73 -7.91 -19.37
N THR A 65 0.46 -8.20 -18.87
CA THR A 65 0.68 -9.40 -18.07
C THR A 65 0.64 -9.03 -16.59
N LEU A 66 -0.15 -9.76 -15.80
CA LEU A 66 -0.28 -9.52 -14.37
C LEU A 66 0.96 -10.03 -13.63
N LEU A 67 1.61 -9.15 -12.87
CA LEU A 67 2.68 -9.46 -11.93
C LEU A 67 2.16 -9.33 -10.51
N ASP A 68 1.86 -10.46 -9.87
CA ASP A 68 1.54 -10.53 -8.45
C ASP A 68 2.85 -10.47 -7.65
N ILE A 69 3.00 -9.44 -6.83
CA ILE A 69 4.17 -9.24 -5.98
C ILE A 69 3.90 -9.56 -4.50
N ARG A 70 2.74 -10.15 -4.20
CA ARG A 70 2.40 -10.54 -2.83
C ARG A 70 3.30 -11.69 -2.37
N PRO A 71 3.54 -11.79 -1.05
CA PRO A 71 4.19 -12.96 -0.49
C PRO A 71 3.37 -14.24 -0.70
N GLU A 72 4.04 -15.39 -0.64
CA GLU A 72 3.45 -16.69 -0.97
C GLU A 72 2.22 -17.02 -0.14
N TRP A 73 2.20 -16.68 1.15
CA TRP A 73 1.06 -16.97 2.05
C TRP A 73 -0.20 -16.16 1.76
N GLU A 74 -0.10 -15.02 1.08
CA GLU A 74 -1.27 -14.28 0.58
C GLU A 74 -1.73 -14.88 -0.76
N ARG A 75 -0.78 -15.25 -1.62
CA ARG A 75 -1.07 -15.80 -2.94
C ARG A 75 -1.68 -17.20 -2.89
N SER A 76 -1.26 -18.03 -1.94
CA SER A 76 -1.76 -19.39 -1.79
C SER A 76 -3.24 -19.46 -1.43
N LYS A 77 -3.80 -18.39 -0.82
CA LYS A 77 -5.23 -18.29 -0.50
C LYS A 77 -6.08 -17.98 -1.73
N ALA A 78 -5.62 -17.05 -2.57
CA ALA A 78 -6.28 -16.68 -3.81
C ALA A 78 -5.28 -16.01 -4.76
N ARG A 79 -5.34 -16.34 -6.05
CA ARG A 79 -4.50 -15.79 -7.11
C ARG A 79 -5.26 -15.69 -8.43
N VAL A 80 -4.85 -14.78 -9.29
CA VAL A 80 -5.37 -14.72 -10.67
C VAL A 80 -4.68 -15.81 -11.49
N SER A 81 -5.46 -16.57 -12.25
CA SER A 81 -4.96 -17.66 -13.10
C SER A 81 -4.02 -17.11 -14.17
N GLY A 82 -2.91 -17.78 -14.44
CA GLY A 82 -1.91 -17.31 -15.42
C GLY A 82 -1.11 -16.08 -14.99
N SER A 83 -1.32 -15.54 -13.78
CA SER A 83 -0.50 -14.44 -13.26
C SER A 83 0.92 -14.88 -12.95
N MET A 84 1.89 -14.03 -13.31
CA MET A 84 3.28 -14.20 -12.91
C MET A 84 3.42 -13.82 -11.44
N HIS A 85 4.34 -14.49 -10.75
CA HIS A 85 4.55 -14.26 -9.32
C HIS A 85 6.02 -14.06 -9.01
N VAL A 86 6.33 -12.88 -8.48
CA VAL A 86 7.65 -12.57 -7.93
C VAL A 86 7.44 -11.74 -6.67
N PRO A 87 7.62 -12.33 -5.46
CA PRO A 87 7.31 -11.64 -4.22
C PRO A 87 8.29 -10.50 -3.97
N LEU A 88 7.76 -9.30 -3.70
CA LEU A 88 8.59 -8.16 -3.28
C LEU A 88 9.07 -8.30 -1.83
N PHE A 89 8.24 -8.93 -0.99
CA PHE A 89 8.54 -9.22 0.40
C PHE A 89 8.55 -10.73 0.62
N VAL A 90 9.60 -11.20 1.26
CA VAL A 90 9.81 -12.61 1.61
C VAL A 90 9.99 -12.74 3.11
N GLU A 91 9.78 -13.94 3.64
CA GLU A 91 10.04 -14.22 5.05
C GLU A 91 11.52 -13.99 5.39
N ASP A 92 11.78 -13.25 6.46
CA ASP A 92 13.13 -13.10 6.99
C ASP A 92 13.47 -14.34 7.83
N LYS A 93 14.38 -15.17 7.32
CA LYS A 93 14.84 -16.41 7.98
C LYS A 93 16.05 -16.21 8.89
N ASP A 94 16.51 -14.97 9.09
CA ASP A 94 17.58 -14.71 10.04
C ASP A 94 17.12 -15.06 11.47
N ASN A 95 17.98 -15.78 12.17
CA ASN A 95 17.75 -16.28 13.52
C ASN A 95 18.75 -15.68 14.52
N GLY A 96 19.37 -14.55 14.18
CA GLY A 96 20.20 -13.80 15.12
C GLY A 96 19.41 -13.39 16.38
N PRO A 97 20.06 -13.22 17.56
CA PRO A 97 19.38 -12.91 18.82
C PRO A 97 18.50 -11.66 18.75
N VAL A 98 18.97 -10.63 18.04
CA VAL A 98 18.22 -9.37 17.83
C VAL A 98 17.02 -9.59 16.92
N THR A 99 17.16 -10.41 15.87
CA THR A 99 16.09 -10.72 14.93
C THR A 99 15.01 -11.59 15.58
N LEU A 100 15.39 -12.54 16.44
CA LEU A 100 14.44 -13.31 17.24
C LEU A 100 13.63 -12.42 18.18
N LEU A 101 14.27 -11.47 18.85
CA LEU A 101 13.55 -10.48 19.67
C LEU A 101 12.58 -9.65 18.83
N LYS A 102 13.00 -9.18 17.65
CA LYS A 102 12.13 -8.45 16.69
C LYS A 102 10.95 -9.30 16.22
N LYS A 103 11.19 -10.57 15.85
CA LYS A 103 10.15 -11.53 15.45
C LYS A 103 9.14 -11.74 16.55
N TRP A 104 9.59 -11.88 17.80
CA TRP A 104 8.72 -12.06 18.96
C TRP A 104 7.84 -10.84 19.20
N VAL A 105 8.41 -9.63 19.19
CA VAL A 105 7.67 -8.37 19.33
C VAL A 105 6.67 -8.20 18.18
N HIS A 106 7.11 -8.42 16.94
CA HIS A 106 6.25 -8.34 15.74
C HIS A 106 5.09 -9.32 15.83
N PHE A 107 5.35 -10.57 16.17
CA PHE A 107 4.33 -11.60 16.31
C PHE A 107 3.30 -11.25 17.40
N GLY A 108 3.76 -10.84 18.58
CA GLY A 108 2.87 -10.51 19.70
C GLY A 108 1.98 -9.28 19.44
N TYR A 109 2.51 -8.26 18.75
CA TYR A 109 1.80 -7.00 18.56
C TYR A 109 0.91 -6.99 17.31
N ILE A 110 1.41 -7.53 16.20
CA ILE A 110 0.77 -7.39 14.88
C ILE A 110 0.59 -8.76 14.22
N GLY A 111 1.62 -9.59 14.19
CA GLY A 111 1.64 -10.85 13.42
C GLY A 111 0.55 -11.85 13.82
N LEU A 112 0.25 -12.00 15.11
CA LEU A 112 -0.84 -12.87 15.57
C LEU A 112 -2.22 -12.36 15.12
N TRP A 113 -2.42 -11.05 15.13
CA TRP A 113 -3.70 -10.42 14.77
C TRP A 113 -3.91 -10.39 13.26
N THR A 114 -2.91 -9.99 12.51
CA THR A 114 -3.03 -9.74 11.07
C THR A 114 -2.55 -10.91 10.22
N GLY A 115 -1.78 -11.83 10.79
CA GLY A 115 -1.18 -12.96 10.08
C GLY A 115 0.08 -12.60 9.30
N GLN A 116 0.60 -11.37 9.45
CA GLN A 116 1.84 -10.96 8.79
C GLN A 116 3.04 -11.66 9.41
N LEU A 117 3.79 -12.40 8.59
CA LEU A 117 5.12 -12.87 8.95
C LEU A 117 6.10 -11.68 9.08
N PHE A 118 7.21 -11.89 9.79
CA PHE A 118 8.29 -10.92 9.82
C PHE A 118 9.02 -10.97 8.46
N THR A 119 8.87 -9.91 7.66
CA THR A 119 9.30 -9.90 6.25
C THR A 119 10.48 -8.99 6.00
N MET A 120 11.30 -9.36 5.02
CA MET A 120 12.31 -8.51 4.41
C MET A 120 12.03 -8.28 2.92
N ILE A 121 12.61 -7.21 2.35
CA ILE A 121 12.55 -6.98 0.90
C ILE A 121 13.38 -8.06 0.20
N ASN A 122 12.81 -8.69 -0.82
CA ASN A 122 13.51 -9.68 -1.65
C ASN A 122 14.67 -9.00 -2.40
N PRO A 123 15.95 -9.34 -2.09
CA PRO A 123 17.10 -8.70 -2.72
C PRO A 123 17.20 -9.05 -4.20
N SER A 124 16.73 -10.24 -4.59
CA SER A 124 16.72 -10.74 -5.97
C SER A 124 15.43 -10.40 -6.72
N PHE A 125 14.57 -9.53 -6.17
CA PHE A 125 13.28 -9.18 -6.78
C PHE A 125 13.43 -8.75 -8.24
N LEU A 126 14.32 -7.79 -8.53
CA LEU A 126 14.45 -7.28 -9.88
C LEU A 126 14.92 -8.39 -10.81
N GLN A 127 16.02 -9.09 -10.45
CA GLN A 127 16.58 -10.21 -11.20
C GLN A 127 15.53 -11.27 -11.55
N GLN A 128 14.72 -11.70 -10.59
CA GLN A 128 13.65 -12.69 -10.81
C GLN A 128 12.59 -12.18 -11.78
N VAL A 129 12.27 -10.88 -11.75
CA VAL A 129 11.37 -10.29 -12.75
C VAL A 129 12.03 -10.26 -14.13
N GLU A 130 13.34 -10.00 -14.24
CA GLU A 130 14.03 -10.04 -15.54
C GLU A 130 14.13 -11.45 -16.12
N GLU A 131 14.29 -12.46 -15.27
CA GLU A 131 14.27 -13.87 -15.66
C GLU A 131 12.87 -14.28 -16.15
N ALA A 132 11.81 -13.82 -15.48
CA ALA A 132 10.42 -14.10 -15.87
C ALA A 132 9.96 -13.28 -17.09
N VAL A 133 10.42 -12.03 -17.21
CA VAL A 133 10.06 -11.06 -18.25
C VAL A 133 11.33 -10.38 -18.77
N PRO A 134 12.07 -11.03 -19.68
CA PRO A 134 13.31 -10.47 -20.21
C PRO A 134 13.10 -9.19 -21.02
N ASP A 135 11.93 -9.08 -21.68
CA ASP A 135 11.56 -7.91 -22.47
C ASP A 135 11.10 -6.74 -21.58
N LYS A 136 11.86 -5.66 -21.61
CA LYS A 136 11.59 -4.44 -20.82
C LYS A 136 10.47 -3.56 -21.41
N ASP A 137 10.10 -3.81 -22.66
CA ASP A 137 9.00 -3.13 -23.33
C ASP A 137 7.66 -3.85 -23.13
N SER A 138 7.66 -5.03 -22.50
CA SER A 138 6.45 -5.75 -22.12
C SER A 138 5.57 -4.95 -21.14
N LYS A 139 4.25 -5.02 -21.33
CA LYS A 139 3.28 -4.35 -20.46
C LYS A 139 3.03 -5.15 -19.20
N LEU A 140 3.40 -4.61 -18.03
CA LEU A 140 3.26 -5.29 -16.75
C LEU A 140 2.24 -4.59 -15.87
N LEU A 141 1.19 -5.29 -15.46
CA LEU A 141 0.26 -4.80 -14.45
C LEU A 141 0.73 -5.30 -13.08
N VAL A 142 1.27 -4.41 -12.26
CA VAL A 142 1.84 -4.78 -10.96
C VAL A 142 0.77 -4.69 -9.88
N ALA A 143 0.51 -5.81 -9.22
CA ALA A 143 -0.53 -5.95 -8.21
C ALA A 143 0.02 -6.43 -6.87
N CYS A 144 -0.53 -5.89 -5.79
CA CYS A 144 -0.34 -6.41 -4.44
C CYS A 144 -1.67 -6.37 -3.68
N GLY A 145 -1.65 -6.62 -2.37
CA GLY A 145 -2.86 -6.56 -1.54
C GLY A 145 -3.62 -5.23 -1.63
N GLU A 146 -3.02 -4.13 -1.16
CA GLU A 146 -3.69 -2.82 -1.07
C GLU A 146 -3.20 -1.78 -2.11
N GLY A 147 -2.29 -2.18 -2.98
CA GLY A 147 -1.66 -1.29 -3.97
C GLY A 147 -0.44 -0.50 -3.47
N LEU A 148 -0.14 -0.47 -2.18
CA LEU A 148 1.00 0.29 -1.65
C LEU A 148 2.35 -0.36 -1.95
N ARG A 149 2.45 -1.68 -1.75
CA ARG A 149 3.69 -2.43 -2.06
C ARG A 149 4.00 -2.42 -3.56
N SER A 150 2.98 -2.39 -4.42
CA SER A 150 3.16 -2.38 -5.87
C SER A 150 3.73 -1.06 -6.36
N LEU A 151 3.46 0.07 -5.69
CA LEU A 151 4.15 1.34 -5.97
C LEU A 151 5.67 1.21 -5.77
N MET A 152 6.10 0.56 -4.68
CA MET A 152 7.52 0.32 -4.44
C MET A 152 8.15 -0.60 -5.49
N ALA A 153 7.44 -1.65 -5.90
CA ALA A 153 7.89 -2.51 -6.99
C ALA A 153 7.98 -1.76 -8.32
N ILE A 154 6.99 -0.92 -8.65
CA ILE A 154 6.99 -0.10 -9.87
C ILE A 154 8.21 0.81 -9.92
N ALA A 155 8.54 1.50 -8.83
CA ALA A 155 9.75 2.32 -8.79
C ALA A 155 11.03 1.48 -9.03
N LYS A 156 11.12 0.26 -8.47
CA LYS A 156 12.24 -0.66 -8.72
C LYS A 156 12.29 -1.14 -10.17
N LEU A 157 11.16 -1.51 -10.76
CA LEU A 157 11.05 -1.99 -12.13
C LEU A 157 11.37 -0.88 -13.14
N HIS A 158 10.83 0.31 -12.93
CA HIS A 158 11.13 1.48 -13.76
C HIS A 158 12.65 1.79 -13.75
N ASN A 159 13.27 1.77 -12.57
CA ASN A 159 14.73 1.93 -12.47
C ASN A 159 15.52 0.78 -13.13
N GLY A 160 14.93 -0.41 -13.19
CA GLY A 160 15.44 -1.56 -13.94
C GLY A 160 15.12 -1.54 -15.44
N GLY A 161 14.59 -0.43 -15.96
CA GLY A 161 14.38 -0.21 -17.39
C GLY A 161 13.01 -0.61 -17.94
N TYR A 162 12.09 -1.13 -17.13
CA TYR A 162 10.73 -1.43 -17.61
C TYR A 162 9.96 -0.14 -17.89
N LYS A 163 9.41 -0.04 -19.10
CA LYS A 163 8.79 1.21 -19.59
C LYS A 163 7.28 1.21 -19.46
N ASN A 164 6.65 0.06 -19.69
CA ASN A 164 5.19 -0.05 -19.80
C ASN A 164 4.57 -0.62 -18.52
N LEU A 165 4.59 0.15 -17.44
CA LEU A 165 4.11 -0.28 -16.13
C LEU A 165 2.68 0.19 -15.87
N GLY A 166 1.82 -0.76 -15.50
CA GLY A 166 0.50 -0.56 -14.95
C GLY A 166 0.51 -0.78 -13.43
N TRP A 167 -0.27 -0.01 -12.72
CA TRP A 167 -0.46 -0.15 -11.28
C TRP A 167 -1.89 -0.56 -10.98
N LEU A 168 -2.09 -1.70 -10.31
CA LEU A 168 -3.43 -2.07 -9.84
C LEU A 168 -3.82 -1.18 -8.66
N ALA A 169 -4.64 -0.15 -8.95
CA ALA A 169 -4.96 0.91 -8.01
C ALA A 169 -5.83 0.39 -6.86
N GLY A 170 -5.24 0.37 -5.66
CA GLY A 170 -5.87 -0.17 -4.45
C GLY A 170 -5.75 -1.69 -4.30
N GLY A 171 -5.07 -2.37 -5.23
CA GLY A 171 -4.71 -3.78 -5.13
C GLY A 171 -5.90 -4.76 -5.13
N PHE A 172 -5.61 -6.01 -4.79
CA PHE A 172 -6.58 -7.10 -4.73
C PHE A 172 -7.66 -6.93 -3.66
N THR A 173 -7.40 -6.18 -2.58
CA THR A 173 -8.41 -5.88 -1.55
C THR A 173 -9.59 -5.06 -2.10
N ARG A 174 -9.46 -4.45 -3.29
CA ARG A 174 -10.56 -3.75 -3.97
C ARG A 174 -11.18 -4.54 -5.11
N ALA A 175 -10.68 -5.76 -5.37
CA ALA A 175 -11.20 -6.61 -6.41
C ALA A 175 -12.51 -7.26 -5.98
N THR A 176 -13.44 -7.35 -6.91
CA THR A 176 -14.73 -8.02 -6.78
C THR A 176 -14.85 -9.15 -7.80
N ASP A 177 -15.92 -9.94 -7.66
CA ASP A 177 -16.18 -11.06 -8.58
C ASP A 177 -16.42 -10.50 -10.00
N GLY A 178 -15.64 -10.95 -10.98
CA GLY A 178 -15.70 -10.50 -12.37
C GLY A 178 -14.64 -9.48 -12.80
N ASP A 179 -13.89 -8.90 -11.85
CA ASP A 179 -12.80 -7.96 -12.16
C ASP A 179 -11.59 -8.64 -12.83
N PHE A 180 -11.47 -9.96 -12.66
CA PHE A 180 -10.42 -10.80 -13.24
C PHE A 180 -11.04 -12.01 -13.95
N PRO A 181 -10.42 -12.48 -15.06
CA PRO A 181 -11.01 -13.52 -15.91
C PRO A 181 -11.15 -14.87 -15.21
N ALA A 182 -10.16 -15.25 -14.40
CA ALA A 182 -10.19 -16.48 -13.63
C ALA A 182 -9.37 -16.34 -12.35
N VAL A 183 -9.93 -16.77 -11.22
CA VAL A 183 -9.29 -16.74 -9.91
C VAL A 183 -9.22 -18.16 -9.35
N GLU A 184 -8.02 -18.56 -8.90
CA GLU A 184 -7.76 -19.83 -8.24
C GLU A 184 -7.53 -19.62 -6.74
N GLY A 185 -7.99 -20.56 -5.93
CA GLY A 185 -7.76 -20.55 -4.48
C GLY A 185 -9.02 -20.90 -3.70
N SER A 186 -8.87 -21.03 -2.38
CA SER A 186 -9.98 -21.29 -1.47
C SER A 186 -10.72 -20.03 -1.02
N GLU A 187 -10.12 -18.86 -1.24
CA GLU A 187 -10.62 -17.56 -0.76
C GLU A 187 -10.86 -16.58 -1.91
N LYS A 188 -11.53 -15.46 -1.61
CA LYS A 188 -11.62 -14.32 -2.52
C LYS A 188 -10.33 -13.51 -2.53
N LEU A 189 -9.97 -12.91 -3.67
CA LEU A 189 -8.84 -11.99 -3.79
C LEU A 189 -8.93 -10.84 -2.77
N GLU A 190 -10.13 -10.34 -2.52
CA GLU A 190 -10.44 -9.29 -1.54
C GLU A 190 -9.92 -9.63 -0.13
N TYR A 191 -10.01 -10.91 0.26
CA TYR A 191 -9.73 -11.37 1.63
C TYR A 191 -8.39 -12.10 1.76
N ALA A 192 -7.71 -12.38 0.65
CA ALA A 192 -6.45 -13.12 0.64
C ALA A 192 -5.32 -12.41 1.40
N THR A 193 -5.42 -11.09 1.58
CA THR A 193 -4.48 -10.27 2.36
C THR A 193 -4.70 -10.36 3.87
N ILE A 194 -5.87 -10.83 4.30
CA ILE A 194 -6.27 -10.90 5.70
C ILE A 194 -5.82 -12.24 6.29
N GLY A 195 -5.11 -12.21 7.41
CA GLY A 195 -4.64 -13.40 8.12
C GLY A 195 -4.84 -13.30 9.64
N GLY A 196 -4.22 -14.22 10.35
CA GLY A 196 -4.21 -14.24 11.82
C GLY A 196 -5.60 -14.33 12.43
N ALA A 197 -5.76 -13.78 13.63
CA ALA A 197 -7.05 -13.70 14.30
C ALA A 197 -8.11 -12.94 13.47
N SER A 198 -7.70 -11.90 12.75
CA SER A 198 -8.60 -11.04 11.96
C SER A 198 -9.36 -11.81 10.89
N TYR A 199 -8.74 -12.84 10.30
CA TYR A 199 -9.39 -13.70 9.31
C TYR A 199 -10.57 -14.50 9.90
N TYR A 200 -10.43 -15.00 11.13
CA TYR A 200 -11.53 -15.69 11.81
C TYR A 200 -12.67 -14.73 12.18
N PHE A 201 -12.34 -13.52 12.65
CA PHE A 201 -13.34 -12.47 12.88
C PHE A 201 -14.11 -12.12 11.60
N LEU A 202 -13.41 -11.97 10.48
CA LEU A 202 -14.04 -11.75 9.18
C LEU A 202 -15.01 -12.89 8.83
N LYS A 203 -14.61 -14.15 8.98
CA LYS A 203 -15.49 -15.29 8.72
C LYS A 203 -16.75 -15.27 9.57
N VAL A 204 -16.62 -14.97 10.87
CA VAL A 204 -17.78 -14.84 11.76
C VAL A 204 -18.69 -13.70 11.29
N LEU A 205 -18.13 -12.53 10.95
CA LEU A 205 -18.92 -11.40 10.45
C LEU A 205 -19.66 -11.74 9.15
N LEU A 206 -19.01 -12.42 8.20
CA LEU A 206 -19.63 -12.85 6.95
C LEU A 206 -20.77 -13.85 7.20
N LEU A 207 -20.60 -14.78 8.13
CA LEU A 207 -21.66 -15.72 8.53
C LEU A 207 -22.86 -14.97 9.13
N LEU A 208 -22.62 -14.02 10.04
CA LEU A 208 -23.68 -13.22 10.65
C LEU A 208 -24.45 -12.39 9.60
N GLN A 209 -23.74 -11.78 8.64
CA GLN A 209 -24.37 -11.04 7.53
C GLN A 209 -25.19 -11.96 6.63
N ALA A 210 -24.72 -13.17 6.35
CA ALA A 210 -25.45 -14.15 5.55
C ALA A 210 -26.73 -14.64 6.23
N VAL A 211 -26.72 -14.78 7.56
CA VAL A 211 -27.92 -15.10 8.35
C VAL A 211 -28.88 -13.92 8.38
N GLY A 212 -28.39 -12.71 8.66
CA GLY A 212 -29.23 -11.51 8.75
C GLY A 212 -29.95 -11.16 7.44
N LYS A 213 -29.35 -11.41 6.27
CA LYS A 213 -29.98 -11.20 4.96
C LYS A 213 -31.05 -12.24 4.59
N LYS A 214 -31.15 -13.35 5.32
CA LYS A 214 -32.15 -14.42 5.09
C LYS A 214 -33.43 -14.26 5.92
N THR A 215 -33.47 -13.25 6.79
CA THR A 215 -34.63 -12.84 7.59
C THR A 215 -35.21 -11.55 7.05
#